data_AF-A0A315XXA4-F1
#
_entry.id   AF-A0A315XXA4-F1
#
_cell.length_a   1.000
_cell.length_b   1.000
_cell.length_c   1.000
_cell.angle_alpha   90.00
_cell.angle_beta   90.00
_cell.angle_gamma   90.00
#
_symmetry.space_group_name_H-M   'P 1'
#
loop_
_entity.id
_entity.type
_entity.pdbx_description
1 polymer ?
#
loop_
_entity_poly.entity_id
_entity_poly.type
_entity_poly.pdbx_seq_one_letter_code
_entity_poly.pdbx_strand_id
1 'polypeptide(L)'
;MKKTIAGIAALTIALSAFAGCKDRKNDKSTGGASEAVTTAAQQDTTVEKTTAQDTTAAEKTTASSDDPSASAEGYEKVLREFIDAYNNEDYKKTFELTMPDGAEKVMKLLASSETMQNEYGGISDEEMIKESQESLFLGKKDGTLVPGEIKKTEPLTEEETFELRSEIAMITLCLDYIDSHGGAEDVDAEAMLNEIMDYDLEAAAAEVELDKSYYITFGLENEKWDWSGDGNAIVYRVRGGSWKISANDLIGTLSGGKDKRLNTAADSLYKAANTVLIELDEEGHIKNDSDEFIVSSDSSKDFNVPADFDADLFRSRIKNYCDYEGDWFVKMQGAYALETAVFDSEKPHNVGTYPPSDYVDFAYEGMSYDEIYNKACEDIG
;
A
#
# COMPACT_ATOMS: atom_id res chain seq x y z
N MET A 1 -21.53 -20.03 1.31
CA MET A 1 -20.79 -19.84 2.57
C MET A 1 -19.29 -19.62 2.34
N LYS A 2 -18.39 -20.62 2.24
CA LYS A 2 -16.92 -20.32 2.15
C LYS A 2 -16.50 -19.49 0.93
N LYS A 3 -17.13 -19.69 -0.24
CA LYS A 3 -16.90 -18.86 -1.44
C LYS A 3 -17.54 -17.47 -1.34
N THR A 4 -18.66 -17.38 -0.62
CA THR A 4 -19.43 -16.15 -0.41
C THR A 4 -18.71 -15.17 0.51
N ILE A 5 -18.18 -15.66 1.64
CA ILE A 5 -17.36 -14.87 2.57
C ILE A 5 -16.09 -14.40 1.87
N ALA A 6 -15.48 -15.25 1.04
CA ALA A 6 -14.34 -14.87 0.21
C ALA A 6 -14.70 -13.82 -0.86
N GLY A 7 -15.93 -13.80 -1.38
CA GLY A 7 -16.40 -12.81 -2.36
C GLY A 7 -16.67 -11.43 -1.75
N ILE A 8 -17.33 -11.37 -0.58
CA ILE A 8 -17.51 -10.13 0.17
C ILE A 8 -16.16 -9.61 0.64
N ALA A 9 -15.31 -10.47 1.21
CA ALA A 9 -13.96 -10.08 1.60
C ALA A 9 -13.11 -9.66 0.39
N ALA A 10 -13.22 -10.31 -0.77
CA ALA A 10 -12.50 -9.92 -1.98
C ALA A 10 -13.00 -8.59 -2.57
N LEU A 11 -14.31 -8.31 -2.52
CA LEU A 11 -14.84 -7.01 -2.94
C LEU A 11 -14.45 -5.93 -1.93
N THR A 12 -14.53 -6.18 -0.63
CA THR A 12 -14.01 -5.27 0.38
C THR A 12 -12.52 -5.05 0.20
N ILE A 13 -11.71 -6.09 -0.03
CA ILE A 13 -10.26 -5.96 -0.33
C ILE A 13 -10.02 -5.21 -1.64
N ALA A 14 -10.84 -5.41 -2.68
CA ALA A 14 -10.74 -4.67 -3.94
C ALA A 14 -11.15 -3.20 -3.77
N LEU A 15 -12.15 -2.92 -2.93
CA LEU A 15 -12.55 -1.58 -2.52
C LEU A 15 -11.50 -0.91 -1.63
N SER A 16 -10.87 -1.66 -0.73
CA SER A 16 -9.71 -1.24 0.04
C SER A 16 -8.46 -1.09 -0.84
N ALA A 17 -8.38 -1.76 -1.99
CA ALA A 17 -7.29 -1.63 -2.95
C ALA A 17 -7.37 -0.35 -3.78
N PHE A 18 -8.56 0.26 -3.95
CA PHE A 18 -8.68 1.68 -4.36
C PHE A 18 -8.04 2.64 -3.34
N ALA A 19 -7.81 2.14 -2.12
CA ALA A 19 -7.34 2.86 -0.96
C ALA A 19 -6.03 2.29 -0.37
N GLY A 20 -5.32 1.42 -1.07
CA GLY A 20 -4.06 0.85 -0.59
C GLY A 20 -3.96 -0.65 -0.81
N CYS A 21 -3.36 -1.04 -1.94
CA CYS A 21 -2.34 -2.10 -2.03
C CYS A 21 -1.97 -2.36 -3.49
N LYS A 22 -0.70 -2.11 -3.87
CA LYS A 22 0.11 -3.06 -4.65
C LYS A 22 1.56 -2.63 -4.87
N ASP A 23 2.45 -3.59 -4.61
CA ASP A 23 3.82 -3.63 -5.10
C ASP A 23 3.90 -3.50 -6.62
N ARG A 24 4.50 -2.41 -7.10
CA ARG A 24 5.08 -2.37 -8.44
C ARG A 24 6.59 -2.44 -8.35
N LYS A 25 7.13 -3.60 -8.77
CA LYS A 25 8.55 -3.80 -9.10
C LYS A 25 9.00 -2.73 -10.09
N ASN A 26 9.67 -1.71 -9.58
CA ASN A 26 10.40 -0.74 -10.39
C ASN A 26 11.78 -1.33 -10.72
N ASP A 27 11.84 -2.17 -11.75
CA ASP A 27 13.10 -2.71 -12.26
C ASP A 27 13.47 -2.02 -13.58
N LYS A 28 14.02 -0.81 -13.45
CA LYS A 28 14.88 -0.20 -14.45
C LYS A 28 16.07 0.45 -13.77
N SER A 29 17.07 -0.37 -13.44
CA SER A 29 18.44 0.11 -13.33
C SER A 29 19.43 -0.93 -13.86
N THR A 30 20.38 -0.39 -14.60
CA THR A 30 21.36 -1.01 -15.48
C THR A 30 22.47 -1.78 -14.76
N GLY A 31 22.79 -2.96 -15.28
CA GLY A 31 24.16 -3.43 -15.53
C GLY A 31 24.96 -4.01 -14.35
N GLY A 32 25.21 -5.32 -14.40
CA GLY A 32 26.25 -5.96 -13.60
C GLY A 32 26.20 -7.48 -13.73
N ALA A 33 27.09 -8.04 -14.54
CA ALA A 33 27.21 -9.47 -14.79
C ALA A 33 27.58 -10.28 -13.53
N SER A 34 27.01 -11.48 -13.40
CA SER A 34 27.75 -12.66 -12.95
C SER A 34 27.05 -13.94 -13.39
N GLU A 35 27.84 -14.83 -13.96
CA GLU A 35 27.50 -16.15 -14.47
C GLU A 35 27.06 -17.12 -13.35
N ALA A 36 26.07 -17.97 -13.63
CA ALA A 36 26.11 -19.37 -13.24
C ALA A 36 25.19 -20.22 -14.14
N VAL A 37 25.81 -21.25 -14.69
CA VAL A 37 25.34 -22.25 -15.64
C VAL A 37 24.37 -23.26 -15.00
N THR A 38 23.32 -23.69 -15.71
CA THR A 38 22.99 -25.12 -15.91
C THR A 38 21.90 -25.35 -16.98
N THR A 39 22.31 -26.02 -18.06
CA THR A 39 21.63 -26.95 -19.01
C THR A 39 20.38 -27.65 -18.43
N ALA A 40 19.33 -28.05 -19.15
CA ALA A 40 18.98 -28.37 -20.54
C ALA A 40 17.42 -28.31 -20.66
N ALA A 41 16.71 -28.26 -21.78
CA ALA A 41 16.89 -28.92 -23.06
C ALA A 41 16.08 -28.19 -24.17
N GLN A 42 16.58 -28.35 -25.40
CA GLN A 42 16.05 -27.88 -26.67
C GLN A 42 14.65 -28.43 -27.00
N GLN A 43 13.83 -27.61 -27.66
CA GLN A 43 13.40 -27.99 -29.01
C GLN A 43 13.13 -26.74 -29.87
N ASP A 44 14.04 -26.53 -30.82
CA ASP A 44 13.87 -25.67 -31.99
C ASP A 44 12.65 -26.07 -32.80
N THR A 45 11.87 -25.09 -33.27
CA THR A 45 11.47 -25.09 -34.68
C THR A 45 11.36 -23.65 -35.18
N THR A 46 12.39 -23.24 -35.89
CA THR A 46 12.42 -22.07 -36.77
C THR A 46 11.52 -22.31 -37.98
N VAL A 47 10.66 -21.34 -38.32
CA VAL A 47 10.27 -21.10 -39.72
C VAL A 47 10.36 -19.60 -39.99
N GLU A 48 11.20 -19.29 -40.97
CA GLU A 48 11.54 -17.96 -41.48
C GLU A 48 10.59 -17.56 -42.63
N LYS A 49 10.44 -16.24 -42.83
CA LYS A 49 9.99 -15.51 -44.04
C LYS A 49 8.49 -15.59 -44.43
N THR A 50 7.82 -14.49 -44.77
CA THR A 50 8.20 -13.53 -45.81
C THR A 50 7.42 -12.21 -45.68
N THR A 51 8.12 -11.10 -45.92
CA THR A 51 7.64 -9.74 -46.15
C THR A 51 6.77 -9.64 -47.40
N ALA A 52 5.65 -8.91 -47.34
CA ALA A 52 5.07 -8.25 -48.51
C ALA A 52 4.38 -6.95 -48.07
N GLN A 53 5.07 -5.87 -48.35
CA GLN A 53 4.62 -4.48 -48.38
C GLN A 53 3.87 -4.26 -49.70
N ASP A 54 2.65 -3.72 -49.69
CA ASP A 54 2.34 -2.56 -50.53
C ASP A 54 0.98 -1.89 -50.23
N THR A 55 1.11 -0.61 -49.86
CA THR A 55 0.33 0.58 -50.25
C THR A 55 -1.14 0.45 -50.65
N THR A 56 -2.02 1.23 -50.00
CA THR A 56 -2.67 2.39 -50.65
C THR A 56 -3.19 3.39 -49.61
N ALA A 57 -2.90 4.67 -49.86
CA ALA A 57 -3.25 5.83 -49.06
C ALA A 57 -4.74 6.20 -49.13
N ALA A 58 -5.26 6.76 -48.03
CA ALA A 58 -6.30 7.78 -48.05
C ALA A 58 -5.99 8.83 -46.97
N GLU A 59 -5.65 10.04 -47.43
CA GLU A 59 -5.46 11.25 -46.64
C GLU A 59 -6.76 11.79 -46.04
N LYS A 60 -6.57 12.66 -45.04
CA LYS A 60 -7.50 13.60 -44.35
C LYS A 60 -8.29 12.96 -43.22
N THR A 61 -8.09 13.40 -41.98
CA THR A 61 -8.24 14.81 -41.59
C THR A 61 -7.35 15.14 -40.40
N THR A 62 -6.56 16.21 -40.55
CA THR A 62 -5.93 16.99 -39.48
C THR A 62 -6.93 17.31 -38.37
N ALA A 63 -6.75 16.72 -37.19
CA ALA A 63 -7.23 17.29 -35.94
C ALA A 63 -6.01 17.86 -35.21
N SER A 64 -6.08 19.17 -35.01
CA SER A 64 -5.08 20.03 -34.39
C SER A 64 -4.60 19.48 -33.05
N SER A 65 -3.30 19.29 -32.92
CA SER A 65 -2.59 18.97 -31.69
C SER A 65 -2.39 20.21 -30.81
N ASP A 66 -3.47 20.93 -30.54
CA ASP A 66 -3.49 22.08 -29.64
C ASP A 66 -4.87 22.13 -28.97
N ASP A 67 -5.06 21.33 -27.92
CA ASP A 67 -6.00 21.68 -26.86
C ASP A 67 -5.16 22.39 -25.78
N PRO A 68 -5.12 23.73 -25.78
CA PRO A 68 -4.36 24.47 -24.78
C PRO A 68 -5.07 24.29 -23.45
N SER A 69 -4.40 23.67 -22.49
CA SER A 69 -4.81 23.66 -21.09
C SER A 69 -6.19 23.02 -20.86
N ALA A 70 -6.20 21.72 -20.55
CA ALA A 70 -7.00 21.32 -19.38
C ALA A 70 -6.59 22.31 -18.28
N SER A 71 -7.47 23.20 -17.84
CA SER A 71 -7.08 24.19 -16.84
C SER A 71 -6.54 23.41 -15.64
N ALA A 72 -5.33 23.76 -15.21
CA ALA A 72 -4.69 23.16 -14.04
C ALA A 72 -5.65 23.12 -12.82
N GLU A 73 -6.63 24.03 -12.82
CA GLU A 73 -7.74 24.12 -11.88
C GLU A 73 -8.53 22.83 -11.65
N GLY A 74 -8.74 21.96 -12.65
CA GLY A 74 -9.61 20.80 -12.51
C GLY A 74 -9.05 19.71 -11.60
N TYR A 75 -7.83 19.25 -11.90
CA TYR A 75 -7.17 18.20 -11.13
C TYR A 75 -6.46 18.75 -9.88
N GLU A 76 -6.01 20.01 -9.88
CA GLU A 76 -5.48 20.62 -8.66
C GLU A 76 -6.58 20.76 -7.60
N LYS A 77 -7.79 21.11 -8.02
CA LYS A 77 -8.94 21.20 -7.12
C LYS A 77 -9.28 19.84 -6.50
N VAL A 78 -9.35 18.76 -7.28
CA VAL A 78 -9.66 17.42 -6.72
C VAL A 78 -8.60 16.96 -5.74
N LEU A 79 -7.31 17.23 -6.03
CA LEU A 79 -6.21 16.93 -5.11
C LEU A 79 -6.35 17.68 -3.78
N ARG A 80 -6.61 18.99 -3.84
CA ARG A 80 -6.76 19.82 -2.63
C ARG A 80 -7.99 19.42 -1.83
N GLU A 81 -9.13 19.20 -2.49
CA GLU A 81 -10.35 18.70 -1.83
C GLU A 81 -10.12 17.35 -1.16
N PHE A 82 -9.34 16.46 -1.79
CA PHE A 82 -9.00 15.17 -1.19
C PHE A 82 -8.14 15.33 0.05
N ILE A 83 -7.08 16.14 0.00
CA ILE A 83 -6.19 16.34 1.16
C ILE A 83 -6.93 17.05 2.29
N ASP A 84 -7.82 18.00 1.99
CA ASP A 84 -8.68 18.63 2.99
C ASP A 84 -9.64 17.61 3.63
N ALA A 85 -10.27 16.74 2.83
CA ALA A 85 -11.13 15.68 3.34
C ALA A 85 -10.36 14.66 4.19
N TYR A 86 -9.16 14.28 3.74
CA TYR A 86 -8.25 13.39 4.46
C TYR A 86 -7.84 13.99 5.82
N ASN A 87 -7.41 15.25 5.84
CA ASN A 87 -7.06 15.95 7.08
C ASN A 87 -8.23 16.02 8.06
N ASN A 88 -9.45 16.21 7.56
CA ASN A 88 -10.67 16.28 8.37
C ASN A 88 -11.30 14.92 8.72
N GLU A 89 -10.70 13.78 8.30
CA GLU A 89 -11.32 12.46 8.50
C GLU A 89 -12.73 12.35 7.90
N ASP A 90 -12.96 13.07 6.80
CA ASP A 90 -14.23 13.03 6.07
C ASP A 90 -14.25 11.79 5.15
N TYR A 91 -14.55 10.64 5.74
CA TYR A 91 -14.63 9.34 5.05
C TYR A 91 -15.62 9.37 3.87
N LYS A 92 -16.73 10.09 4.01
CA LYS A 92 -17.72 10.23 2.95
C LYS A 92 -17.15 11.02 1.78
N LYS A 93 -16.56 12.19 2.05
CA LYS A 93 -15.99 13.03 0.99
C LYS A 93 -14.80 12.37 0.31
N THR A 94 -13.93 11.68 1.05
CA THR A 94 -12.84 10.89 0.46
C THR A 94 -13.38 9.78 -0.43
N PHE A 95 -14.37 9.02 0.01
CA PHE A 95 -15.07 8.02 -0.80
C PHE A 95 -15.66 8.61 -2.10
N GLU A 96 -16.36 9.76 -2.01
CA GLU A 96 -16.91 10.44 -3.19
C GLU A 96 -15.83 10.90 -4.18
N LEU A 97 -14.62 11.22 -3.69
CA LEU A 97 -13.50 11.66 -4.51
C LEU A 97 -12.70 10.49 -5.12
N THR A 98 -12.74 9.30 -4.51
CA THR A 98 -12.00 8.11 -4.95
C THR A 98 -12.85 7.13 -5.75
N MET A 99 -14.16 7.06 -5.51
CA MET A 99 -15.05 6.07 -6.12
C MET A 99 -15.87 6.64 -7.29
N PRO A 100 -16.29 5.79 -8.25
CA PRO A 100 -17.24 6.18 -9.29
C PRO A 100 -18.54 6.75 -8.73
N ASP A 101 -19.18 7.65 -9.48
CA ASP A 101 -20.45 8.26 -9.08
C ASP A 101 -21.52 7.18 -8.86
N GLY A 102 -22.23 7.24 -7.73
CA GLY A 102 -23.25 6.27 -7.36
C GLY A 102 -22.76 5.06 -6.56
N ALA A 103 -21.45 4.90 -6.34
CA ALA A 103 -20.87 3.78 -5.58
C ALA A 103 -21.44 3.61 -4.15
N GLU A 104 -22.05 4.64 -3.56
CA GLU A 104 -22.80 4.55 -2.29
C GLU A 104 -23.91 3.48 -2.35
N LYS A 105 -24.53 3.26 -3.52
CA LYS A 105 -25.53 2.19 -3.72
C LYS A 105 -24.93 0.81 -3.46
N VAL A 106 -23.67 0.59 -3.86
CA VAL A 106 -22.95 -0.66 -3.63
C VAL A 106 -22.67 -0.83 -2.14
N MET A 107 -22.19 0.22 -1.45
CA MET A 107 -21.97 0.16 0.00
C MET A 107 -23.25 -0.13 0.76
N LYS A 108 -24.36 0.50 0.36
CA LYS A 108 -25.67 0.26 0.94
C LYS A 108 -26.12 -1.19 0.78
N LEU A 109 -25.99 -1.75 -0.43
CA LEU A 109 -26.30 -3.14 -0.69
C LEU A 109 -25.46 -4.09 0.17
N LEU A 110 -24.15 -3.84 0.26
CA LEU A 110 -23.23 -4.66 1.08
C LEU A 110 -23.56 -4.58 2.57
N ALA A 111 -23.84 -3.37 3.09
CA ALA A 111 -24.25 -3.17 4.48
C ALA A 111 -25.55 -3.92 4.81
N SER A 112 -26.49 -3.96 3.86
CA SER A 112 -27.77 -4.67 3.99
C SER A 112 -27.69 -6.18 3.73
N SER A 113 -26.52 -6.72 3.37
CA SER A 113 -26.36 -8.15 3.06
C SER A 113 -26.65 -9.02 4.29
N GLU A 114 -27.21 -10.20 4.06
CA GLU A 114 -27.54 -11.15 5.13
C GLU A 114 -26.30 -11.50 5.98
N THR A 115 -25.15 -11.65 5.33
CA THR A 115 -23.87 -11.90 6.00
C THR A 115 -23.53 -10.77 6.99
N MET A 116 -23.58 -9.51 6.57
CA MET A 116 -23.25 -8.38 7.47
C MET A 116 -24.28 -8.25 8.60
N GLN A 117 -25.57 -8.44 8.31
CA GLN A 117 -26.63 -8.33 9.31
C GLN A 117 -26.61 -9.46 10.34
N ASN A 118 -26.38 -10.70 9.92
CA ASN A 118 -26.49 -11.87 10.80
C ASN A 118 -25.15 -12.28 11.43
N GLU A 119 -24.04 -12.21 10.71
CA GLU A 119 -22.73 -12.69 11.20
C GLU A 119 -21.94 -11.59 11.91
N TYR A 120 -22.06 -10.35 11.46
CA TYR A 120 -21.30 -9.20 11.98
C TYR A 120 -22.13 -8.25 12.86
N GLY A 121 -23.39 -8.61 13.14
CA GLY A 121 -24.27 -7.82 14.02
C GLY A 121 -24.87 -6.56 13.39
N GLY A 122 -24.78 -6.43 12.06
CA GLY A 122 -25.26 -5.29 11.30
C GLY A 122 -24.26 -4.13 11.27
N ILE A 123 -24.24 -3.42 10.16
CA ILE A 123 -23.44 -2.23 9.91
C ILE A 123 -24.28 -1.22 9.13
N SER A 124 -24.09 0.08 9.36
CA SER A 124 -24.72 1.11 8.52
C SER A 124 -23.99 1.24 7.18
N ASP A 125 -24.64 1.86 6.20
CA ASP A 125 -23.99 2.26 4.95
C ASP A 125 -22.86 3.27 5.19
N GLU A 126 -23.04 4.21 6.12
CA GLU A 126 -22.01 5.16 6.54
C GLU A 126 -20.78 4.47 7.16
N GLU A 127 -20.98 3.48 8.03
CA GLU A 127 -19.87 2.74 8.62
C GLU A 127 -19.20 1.82 7.58
N MET A 128 -19.96 1.24 6.65
CA MET A 128 -19.39 0.50 5.52
C MET A 128 -18.51 1.38 4.62
N ILE A 129 -18.93 2.62 4.34
CA ILE A 129 -18.10 3.60 3.62
C ILE A 129 -16.80 3.84 4.39
N LYS A 130 -16.89 4.08 5.71
CA LYS A 130 -15.73 4.30 6.57
C LYS A 130 -14.75 3.11 6.54
N GLU A 131 -15.24 1.89 6.73
CA GLU A 131 -14.46 0.65 6.65
C GLU A 131 -13.79 0.49 5.27
N SER A 132 -14.51 0.79 4.18
CA SER A 132 -13.95 0.70 2.82
C SER A 132 -12.79 1.68 2.56
N GLN A 133 -12.74 2.78 3.31
CA GLN A 133 -11.70 3.80 3.20
C GLN A 133 -10.65 3.67 4.30
N GLU A 134 -10.77 2.75 5.26
CA GLU A 134 -9.90 2.66 6.43
C GLU A 134 -8.42 2.59 6.02
N SER A 135 -8.11 1.85 4.95
CA SER A 135 -6.75 1.77 4.39
C SER A 135 -6.16 3.09 3.93
N LEU A 136 -6.96 4.07 3.50
CA LEU A 136 -6.47 5.43 3.22
C LEU A 136 -5.91 6.06 4.50
N PHE A 137 -6.61 5.84 5.61
CA PHE A 137 -6.36 6.48 6.89
C PHE A 137 -5.46 5.64 7.81
N LEU A 138 -5.08 4.42 7.42
CA LEU A 138 -4.04 3.65 8.09
C LEU A 138 -2.75 4.48 8.10
N GLY A 139 -2.16 4.67 9.28
CA GLY A 139 -0.98 5.53 9.43
C GLY A 139 -1.26 7.04 9.37
N LYS A 140 -2.53 7.48 9.17
CA LYS A 140 -2.89 8.87 9.43
C LYS A 140 -2.71 9.12 10.93
N LYS A 141 -1.76 10.00 11.26
CA LYS A 141 -1.54 10.46 12.63
C LYS A 141 -1.79 11.95 12.74
N ASP A 142 -1.71 12.44 13.98
CA ASP A 142 -1.73 13.85 14.31
C ASP A 142 -0.80 14.65 13.39
N GLY A 143 -1.39 15.49 12.55
CA GLY A 143 -0.66 16.34 11.61
C GLY A 143 -1.55 16.71 10.44
N THR A 144 -1.48 17.96 10.02
CA THR A 144 -2.19 18.43 8.83
C THR A 144 -1.24 18.29 7.65
N LEU A 145 -1.65 17.52 6.65
CA LEU A 145 -0.95 17.47 5.37
C LEU A 145 -1.18 18.79 4.63
N VAL A 146 -0.11 19.42 4.18
CA VAL A 146 -0.17 20.68 3.43
C VAL A 146 0.30 20.43 2.00
N PRO A 147 -0.59 20.52 1.00
CA PRO A 147 -0.21 20.36 -0.39
C PRO A 147 0.49 21.62 -0.90
N GLY A 148 1.75 21.47 -1.27
CA GLY A 148 2.56 22.44 -1.99
C GLY A 148 2.23 22.52 -3.48
N GLU A 149 3.19 23.02 -4.26
CA GLU A 149 3.03 23.20 -5.70
C GLU A 149 3.08 21.86 -6.45
N ILE A 150 2.29 21.75 -7.53
CA ILE A 150 2.38 20.63 -8.48
C ILE A 150 3.69 20.79 -9.26
N LYS A 151 4.59 19.82 -9.09
CA LYS A 151 5.92 19.80 -9.70
C LYS A 151 5.91 19.17 -11.09
N LYS A 152 5.08 18.13 -11.27
CA LYS A 152 5.01 17.34 -12.50
C LYS A 152 3.60 16.84 -12.76
N THR A 153 3.23 16.77 -14.04
CA THR A 153 1.97 16.19 -14.51
C THR A 153 2.26 15.41 -15.80
N GLU A 154 1.99 14.11 -15.77
CA GLU A 154 2.25 13.20 -16.89
C GLU A 154 0.94 12.53 -17.30
N PRO A 155 0.54 12.62 -18.58
CA PRO A 155 -0.61 11.86 -19.06
C PRO A 155 -0.31 10.37 -18.97
N LEU A 156 -1.27 9.58 -18.50
CA LEU A 156 -1.14 8.13 -18.42
C LEU A 156 -1.59 7.48 -19.73
N THR A 157 -0.86 6.45 -20.13
CA THR A 157 -1.22 5.58 -21.26
C THR A 157 -2.32 4.59 -20.87
N GLU A 158 -2.95 3.96 -21.86
CA GLU A 158 -3.99 2.95 -21.59
C GLU A 158 -3.45 1.78 -20.74
N GLU A 159 -2.25 1.29 -21.07
CA GLU A 159 -1.56 0.23 -20.33
C GLU A 159 -1.33 0.63 -18.86
N GLU A 160 -0.88 1.85 -18.60
CA GLU A 160 -0.66 2.34 -17.24
C GLU A 160 -1.96 2.52 -16.45
N THR A 161 -3.09 2.76 -17.14
CA THR A 161 -4.42 2.88 -16.53
C THR A 161 -5.18 1.56 -16.41
N PHE A 162 -4.62 0.43 -16.83
CA PHE A 162 -5.37 -0.84 -16.88
C PHE A 162 -5.93 -1.27 -15.51
N GLU A 163 -5.11 -1.20 -14.46
CA GLU A 163 -5.55 -1.53 -13.10
C GLU A 163 -6.66 -0.59 -12.62
N LEU A 164 -6.47 0.73 -12.78
CA LEU A 164 -7.48 1.73 -12.47
C LEU A 164 -8.80 1.49 -13.23
N ARG A 165 -8.74 1.15 -14.51
CA ARG A 165 -9.93 0.84 -15.32
C ARG A 165 -10.60 -0.44 -14.86
N SER A 166 -9.84 -1.46 -14.45
CA SER A 166 -10.37 -2.72 -13.91
C SER A 166 -11.13 -2.48 -12.62
N GLU A 167 -10.57 -1.65 -11.74
CA GLU A 167 -11.19 -1.23 -10.49
C GLU A 167 -12.51 -0.48 -10.75
N ILE A 168 -12.49 0.52 -11.64
CA ILE A 168 -13.70 1.27 -12.05
C ILE A 168 -14.75 0.31 -12.64
N ALA A 169 -14.33 -0.59 -13.54
CA ALA A 169 -15.21 -1.54 -14.20
C ALA A 169 -15.94 -2.43 -13.19
N MET A 170 -15.25 -2.92 -12.16
CA MET A 170 -15.86 -3.74 -11.10
C MET A 170 -17.03 -3.01 -10.43
N ILE A 171 -16.85 -1.73 -10.07
CA ILE A 171 -17.91 -0.94 -9.43
C ILE A 171 -19.02 -0.60 -10.42
N THR A 172 -18.69 -0.29 -11.67
CA THR A 172 -19.68 -0.06 -12.72
C THR A 172 -20.55 -1.31 -12.94
N LEU A 173 -19.97 -2.51 -12.97
CA LEU A 173 -20.72 -3.77 -13.07
C LEU A 173 -21.68 -3.96 -11.89
N CYS A 174 -21.24 -3.65 -10.67
CA CYS A 174 -22.13 -3.65 -9.49
C CYS A 174 -23.29 -2.67 -9.66
N LEU A 175 -23.02 -1.45 -10.13
CA LEU A 175 -24.04 -0.42 -10.32
C LEU A 175 -25.05 -0.80 -11.41
N ASP A 176 -24.58 -1.33 -12.53
CA ASP A 176 -25.42 -1.81 -13.63
C ASP A 176 -26.30 -2.98 -13.20
N TYR A 177 -25.74 -3.91 -12.41
CA TYR A 177 -26.52 -4.99 -11.80
C TYR A 177 -27.61 -4.44 -10.88
N ILE A 178 -27.24 -3.51 -9.98
CA ILE A 178 -28.18 -2.88 -9.05
C ILE A 178 -29.33 -2.20 -9.80
N ASP A 179 -29.01 -1.40 -10.80
CA ASP A 179 -30.00 -0.61 -11.53
C ASP A 179 -30.89 -1.49 -12.42
N SER A 180 -30.36 -2.60 -12.97
CA SER A 180 -31.15 -3.56 -13.76
C SER A 180 -32.05 -4.46 -12.92
N HIS A 181 -31.81 -4.57 -11.61
CA HIS A 181 -32.55 -5.44 -10.69
C HIS A 181 -33.46 -4.69 -9.71
N GLY A 182 -33.79 -3.43 -9.98
CA GLY A 182 -34.78 -2.65 -9.21
C GLY A 182 -34.21 -1.74 -8.13
N GLY A 183 -32.88 -1.71 -7.96
CA GLY A 183 -32.17 -0.89 -6.99
C GLY A 183 -31.63 -1.69 -5.81
N ALA A 184 -30.85 -1.01 -4.96
CA ALA A 184 -30.05 -1.66 -3.92
C ALA A 184 -30.87 -2.39 -2.83
N GLU A 185 -32.17 -2.07 -2.68
CA GLU A 185 -33.06 -2.70 -1.70
C GLU A 185 -33.60 -4.06 -2.18
N ASP A 186 -33.67 -4.28 -3.49
CA ASP A 186 -34.29 -5.45 -4.10
C ASP A 186 -33.27 -6.48 -4.58
N VAL A 187 -31.98 -6.14 -4.49
CA VAL A 187 -30.86 -6.97 -4.92
C VAL A 187 -30.38 -7.86 -3.79
N ASP A 188 -30.19 -9.15 -4.08
CA ASP A 188 -29.39 -10.04 -3.24
C ASP A 188 -27.90 -9.80 -3.53
N ALA A 189 -27.18 -9.31 -2.51
CA ALA A 189 -25.75 -9.01 -2.60
C ALA A 189 -24.92 -10.25 -2.97
N GLU A 190 -25.29 -11.44 -2.48
CA GLU A 190 -24.57 -12.67 -2.80
C GLU A 190 -24.79 -13.09 -4.26
N ALA A 191 -26.02 -12.94 -4.75
CA ALA A 191 -26.34 -13.23 -6.15
C ALA A 191 -25.55 -12.31 -7.08
N MET A 192 -25.52 -11.00 -6.79
CA MET A 192 -24.74 -10.01 -7.54
C MET A 192 -23.26 -10.38 -7.55
N LEU A 193 -22.66 -10.64 -6.38
CA LEU A 193 -21.24 -10.97 -6.27
C LEU A 193 -20.87 -12.23 -7.07
N ASN A 194 -21.70 -13.28 -7.01
CA ASN A 194 -21.45 -14.50 -7.76
C ASN A 194 -21.50 -14.27 -9.28
N GLU A 195 -22.42 -13.44 -9.76
CA GLU A 195 -22.52 -13.12 -11.18
C GLU A 195 -21.33 -12.29 -11.66
N ILE A 196 -20.95 -11.27 -10.89
CA ILE A 196 -19.82 -10.39 -11.22
C ILE A 196 -18.48 -11.13 -11.18
N MET A 197 -18.32 -12.13 -10.30
CA MET A 197 -17.11 -12.96 -10.27
C MET A 197 -16.87 -13.78 -11.55
N ASP A 198 -17.93 -14.03 -12.34
CA ASP A 198 -17.83 -14.75 -13.61
C ASP A 198 -17.62 -13.80 -14.82
N TYR A 199 -17.61 -12.48 -14.61
CA TYR A 199 -17.36 -11.50 -15.66
C TYR A 199 -15.89 -11.46 -16.07
N ASP A 200 -15.65 -11.26 -17.37
CA ASP A 200 -14.34 -10.96 -17.92
C ASP A 200 -13.95 -9.51 -17.56
N LEU A 201 -13.23 -9.35 -16.45
CA LEU A 201 -12.82 -8.05 -15.95
C LEU A 201 -11.87 -7.31 -16.92
N GLU A 202 -11.05 -8.04 -17.68
CA GLU A 202 -10.15 -7.44 -18.66
C GLU A 202 -10.95 -6.83 -19.82
N ALA A 203 -11.97 -7.56 -20.31
CA ALA A 203 -12.89 -7.02 -21.31
C ALA A 203 -13.69 -5.83 -20.74
N ALA A 204 -14.20 -5.92 -19.51
CA ALA A 204 -14.93 -4.82 -18.87
C ALA A 204 -14.06 -3.57 -18.66
N ALA A 205 -12.79 -3.74 -18.27
CA ALA A 205 -11.83 -2.65 -18.13
C ALA A 205 -11.55 -1.94 -19.46
N ALA A 206 -11.52 -2.67 -20.57
CA ALA A 206 -11.32 -2.10 -21.91
C ALA A 206 -12.47 -1.16 -22.32
N GLU A 207 -13.68 -1.39 -21.82
CA GLU A 207 -14.87 -0.55 -22.08
C GLU A 207 -14.92 0.72 -21.21
N VAL A 208 -14.08 0.82 -20.17
CA VAL A 208 -14.00 2.03 -19.34
C VAL A 208 -13.26 3.13 -20.09
N GLU A 209 -14.01 4.14 -20.55
CA GLU A 209 -13.46 5.31 -21.23
C GLU A 209 -13.07 6.41 -20.24
N LEU A 210 -11.77 6.72 -20.17
CA LEU A 210 -11.24 7.88 -19.45
C LEU A 210 -11.08 9.05 -20.41
N ASP A 211 -11.69 10.20 -20.09
CA ASP A 211 -11.51 11.43 -20.87
C ASP A 211 -10.07 11.97 -20.73
N LYS A 212 -9.57 11.95 -19.50
CA LYS A 212 -8.25 12.44 -19.10
C LYS A 212 -7.78 11.64 -17.88
N SER A 213 -6.50 11.30 -17.84
CA SER A 213 -5.83 10.66 -16.71
C SER A 213 -4.40 11.18 -16.62
N TYR A 214 -3.98 11.56 -15.41
CA TYR A 214 -2.66 12.09 -15.16
C TYR A 214 -2.06 11.48 -13.90
N TYR A 215 -0.77 11.16 -13.97
CA TYR A 215 0.07 10.98 -12.80
C TYR A 215 0.62 12.35 -12.40
N ILE A 216 0.38 12.75 -11.15
CA ILE A 216 0.81 14.04 -10.62
C ILE A 216 1.81 13.85 -9.50
N THR A 217 2.87 14.66 -9.52
CA THR A 217 3.83 14.79 -8.42
C THR A 217 3.74 16.21 -7.88
N PHE A 218 3.62 16.36 -6.56
CA PHE A 218 3.41 17.64 -5.89
C PHE A 218 4.22 17.71 -4.60
N GLY A 219 4.55 18.93 -4.15
CA GLY A 219 5.13 19.09 -2.82
C GLY A 219 4.12 18.68 -1.74
N LEU A 220 4.55 17.94 -0.74
CA LEU A 220 3.71 17.57 0.40
C LEU A 220 4.50 17.78 1.68
N GLU A 221 3.87 18.43 2.64
CA GLU A 221 4.45 18.68 3.95
C GLU A 221 3.53 18.13 5.04
N ASN A 222 4.11 17.75 6.18
CA ASN A 222 3.36 17.48 7.40
C ASN A 222 3.80 18.46 8.48
N GLU A 223 2.88 19.32 8.92
CA GLU A 223 3.18 20.41 9.85
C GLU A 223 3.74 19.94 11.21
N LYS A 224 3.39 18.73 11.66
CA LYS A 224 3.80 18.22 12.98
C LYS A 224 5.16 17.51 12.94
N TRP A 225 5.54 16.94 11.79
CA TRP A 225 6.67 16.02 11.71
C TRP A 225 7.94 16.63 11.10
N ASP A 226 7.93 17.92 10.76
CA ASP A 226 9.02 18.59 10.03
C ASP A 226 9.44 17.79 8.78
N TRP A 227 8.45 17.12 8.17
CA TRP A 227 8.62 16.31 6.97
C TRP A 227 8.12 17.12 5.77
N SER A 228 8.96 17.20 4.75
CA SER A 228 8.62 17.72 3.43
C SER A 228 9.14 16.76 2.38
N GLY A 229 8.32 16.52 1.35
CA GLY A 229 8.61 15.55 0.32
C GLY A 229 7.77 15.75 -0.93
N ASP A 230 7.78 14.73 -1.78
CA ASP A 230 6.98 14.66 -3.00
C ASP A 230 5.81 13.71 -2.79
N GLY A 231 4.59 14.24 -2.75
CA GLY A 231 3.35 13.47 -2.90
C GLY A 231 3.14 13.02 -4.34
N ASN A 232 2.58 11.83 -4.52
CA ASN A 232 2.18 11.32 -5.82
C ASN A 232 0.72 10.88 -5.80
N ALA A 233 0.00 11.08 -6.90
CA ALA A 233 -1.36 10.58 -7.04
C ALA A 233 -1.72 10.42 -8.52
N ILE A 234 -2.74 9.60 -8.79
CA ILE A 234 -3.38 9.54 -10.10
C ILE A 234 -4.69 10.32 -10.03
N VAL A 235 -4.86 11.29 -10.92
CA VAL A 235 -6.10 12.06 -11.07
C VAL A 235 -6.71 11.75 -12.43
N TYR A 236 -8.00 11.44 -12.46
CA TYR A 236 -8.65 10.95 -13.66
C TYR A 236 -10.09 11.43 -13.76
N ARG A 237 -10.66 11.34 -14.97
CA ARG A 237 -12.06 11.60 -15.24
C ARG A 237 -12.62 10.53 -16.16
N VAL A 238 -13.56 9.75 -15.66
CA VAL A 238 -14.38 8.86 -16.48
C VAL A 238 -15.25 9.72 -17.40
N ARG A 239 -15.44 9.30 -18.67
CA ARG A 239 -16.21 10.07 -19.64
C ARG A 239 -17.59 10.47 -19.10
N GLY A 240 -17.88 11.77 -19.13
CA GLY A 240 -19.14 12.33 -18.63
C GLY A 240 -19.27 12.44 -17.11
N GLY A 241 -18.28 11.99 -16.34
CA GLY A 241 -18.24 12.05 -14.89
C GLY A 241 -17.45 13.23 -14.32
N SER A 242 -17.37 13.26 -12.99
CA SER A 242 -16.55 14.21 -12.22
C SER A 242 -15.07 13.79 -12.17
N TRP A 243 -14.17 14.72 -11.80
CA TRP A 243 -12.77 14.38 -11.51
C TRP A 243 -12.69 13.52 -10.26
N LYS A 244 -11.82 12.51 -10.30
CA LYS A 244 -11.55 11.55 -9.24
C LYS A 244 -10.06 11.44 -8.98
N ILE A 245 -9.70 10.89 -7.83
CA ILE A 245 -8.32 10.65 -7.42
C ILE A 245 -8.16 9.20 -6.96
N SER A 246 -7.14 8.51 -7.47
CA SER A 246 -6.61 7.30 -6.86
C SER A 246 -5.41 7.71 -6.00
N ALA A 247 -5.57 7.53 -4.70
CA ALA A 247 -4.62 7.97 -3.68
C ALA A 247 -3.66 6.87 -3.21
N ASN A 248 -3.62 5.73 -3.91
CA ASN A 248 -2.74 4.60 -3.58
C ASN A 248 -1.27 5.01 -3.46
N ASP A 249 -0.77 5.80 -4.41
CA ASP A 249 0.61 6.28 -4.41
C ASP A 249 0.86 7.39 -3.37
N LEU A 250 -0.19 8.09 -2.94
CA LEU A 250 -0.09 9.10 -1.89
C LEU A 250 0.14 8.42 -0.53
N ILE A 251 -0.58 7.32 -0.27
CA ILE A 251 -0.37 6.49 0.92
C ILE A 251 1.01 5.89 0.91
N GLY A 252 1.43 5.29 -0.22
CA GLY A 252 2.79 4.78 -0.36
C GLY A 252 3.87 5.85 -0.15
N THR A 253 3.58 7.12 -0.45
CA THR A 253 4.47 8.24 -0.14
C THR A 253 4.51 8.54 1.36
N LEU A 254 3.36 8.56 2.03
CA LEU A 254 3.27 8.78 3.47
C LEU A 254 3.98 7.65 4.25
N SER A 255 3.78 6.40 3.83
CA SER A 255 4.47 5.22 4.36
C SER A 255 5.95 5.17 3.97
N GLY A 256 6.30 5.72 2.80
CA GLY A 256 7.66 5.84 2.27
C GLY A 256 8.49 6.98 2.85
N GLY A 257 7.90 7.81 3.73
CA GLY A 257 8.62 8.84 4.49
C GLY A 257 9.67 8.29 5.46
N LYS A 258 9.73 6.97 5.66
CA LYS A 258 10.78 6.28 6.42
C LYS A 258 12.14 6.51 5.76
N ASP A 259 13.11 6.99 6.53
CA ASP A 259 14.48 7.17 6.05
C ASP A 259 15.05 5.79 5.65
N LYS A 260 15.22 5.52 4.35
CA LYS A 260 15.78 4.26 3.83
C LYS A 260 17.11 3.88 4.49
N ARG A 261 17.87 4.87 4.98
CA ARG A 261 19.08 4.67 5.79
C ARG A 261 18.78 3.90 7.07
N LEU A 262 17.68 4.21 7.76
CA LEU A 262 17.28 3.55 9.01
C LEU A 262 16.80 2.13 8.75
N ASN A 263 16.04 1.85 7.69
CA ASN A 263 15.71 0.46 7.34
C ASN A 263 16.96 -0.36 6.99
N THR A 264 17.93 0.27 6.30
CA THR A 264 19.23 -0.37 6.03
C THR A 264 20.02 -0.63 7.31
N ALA A 265 19.95 0.29 8.28
CA ALA A 265 20.56 0.12 9.59
C ALA A 265 19.86 -0.96 10.42
N ALA A 266 18.52 -1.06 10.38
CA ALA A 266 17.77 -2.14 11.01
C ALA A 266 18.12 -3.51 10.40
N ASP A 267 18.16 -3.64 9.08
CA ASP A 267 18.64 -4.86 8.40
C ASP A 267 20.08 -5.25 8.83
N SER A 268 20.96 -4.25 8.93
CA SER A 268 22.34 -4.46 9.39
C SER A 268 22.38 -4.93 10.85
N LEU A 269 21.55 -4.33 11.71
CA LEU A 269 21.39 -4.75 13.11
C LEU A 269 20.82 -6.16 13.22
N TYR A 270 19.82 -6.51 12.41
CA TYR A 270 19.23 -7.86 12.38
C TYR A 270 20.25 -8.93 12.01
N LYS A 271 21.07 -8.67 10.99
CA LYS A 271 22.17 -9.57 10.59
C LYS A 271 23.24 -9.68 11.67
N ALA A 272 23.60 -8.56 12.29
CA ALA A 272 24.53 -8.54 13.42
C ALA A 272 24.01 -9.34 14.61
N ALA A 273 22.75 -9.12 15.00
CA ALA A 273 22.09 -9.83 16.09
C ALA A 273 22.10 -11.35 15.86
N ASN A 274 21.66 -11.82 14.68
CA ASN A 274 21.70 -13.24 14.37
C ASN A 274 23.12 -13.82 14.36
N THR A 275 24.12 -13.06 13.88
CA THR A 275 25.53 -13.49 13.94
C THR A 275 25.99 -13.68 15.38
N VAL A 276 25.69 -12.72 16.27
CA VAL A 276 26.03 -12.80 17.69
C VAL A 276 25.29 -13.94 18.38
N LEU A 277 24.00 -14.15 18.08
CA LEU A 277 23.23 -15.25 18.66
C LEU A 277 23.83 -16.62 18.31
N ILE A 278 24.30 -16.81 17.07
CA ILE A 278 25.00 -18.03 16.67
C ILE A 278 26.27 -18.24 17.51
N GLU A 279 27.10 -17.21 17.69
CA GLU A 279 28.31 -17.33 18.51
C GLU A 279 27.99 -17.65 19.98
N LEU A 280 26.96 -16.99 20.53
CA LEU A 280 26.53 -17.25 21.90
C LEU A 280 25.99 -18.66 22.06
N ASP A 281 25.26 -19.20 21.08
CA ASP A 281 24.79 -20.59 21.08
C ASP A 281 25.96 -21.57 21.01
N GLU A 282 26.94 -21.35 20.13
CA GLU A 282 28.15 -22.18 20.00
C GLU A 282 28.97 -22.23 21.31
N GLU A 283 28.98 -21.14 22.06
CA GLU A 283 29.65 -21.03 23.36
C GLU A 283 28.80 -21.53 24.55
N GLY A 284 27.56 -21.94 24.30
CA GLY A 284 26.64 -22.45 25.31
C GLY A 284 26.03 -21.37 26.21
N HIS A 285 26.00 -20.12 25.73
CA HIS A 285 25.36 -18.97 26.39
C HIS A 285 23.87 -18.85 26.07
N ILE A 286 23.34 -19.61 25.11
CA ILE A 286 21.91 -19.66 24.81
C ILE A 286 21.35 -21.00 25.27
N LYS A 287 20.25 -20.97 26.03
CA LYS A 287 19.41 -22.15 26.24
C LYS A 287 18.21 -22.06 25.31
N ASN A 288 17.78 -23.20 24.76
CA ASN A 288 16.57 -23.26 23.94
C ASN A 288 15.35 -22.88 24.78
N ASP A 289 15.00 -21.60 24.72
CA ASP A 289 13.76 -21.05 25.24
C ASP A 289 12.86 -20.67 24.06
N SER A 290 11.57 -20.98 24.20
CA SER A 290 10.54 -20.62 23.22
C SER A 290 9.95 -19.23 23.47
N ASP A 291 10.30 -18.59 24.59
CA ASP A 291 9.71 -17.31 24.96
C ASP A 291 10.37 -16.16 24.19
N GLU A 292 9.56 -15.17 23.83
CA GLU A 292 10.01 -13.96 23.13
C GLU A 292 10.50 -12.91 24.14
N PHE A 293 11.57 -12.20 23.81
CA PHE A 293 12.13 -11.15 24.67
C PHE A 293 12.79 -10.05 23.84
N ILE A 294 13.05 -8.90 24.47
CA ILE A 294 13.67 -7.75 23.83
C ILE A 294 14.96 -7.39 24.56
N VAL A 295 16.04 -7.20 23.79
CA VAL A 295 17.24 -6.52 24.27
C VAL A 295 17.42 -5.21 23.52
N SER A 296 17.57 -4.13 24.27
CA SER A 296 17.69 -2.77 23.78
C SER A 296 19.13 -2.26 23.90
N SER A 297 19.49 -1.23 23.13
CA SER A 297 20.73 -0.45 23.29
C SER A 297 20.87 0.09 24.73
N ASP A 298 19.74 0.45 25.34
CA ASP A 298 19.59 0.81 26.75
C ASP A 298 19.02 -0.36 27.55
N SER A 299 19.83 -0.89 28.48
CA SER A 299 19.45 -1.95 29.42
C SER A 299 18.21 -1.65 30.27
N SER A 300 17.83 -0.39 30.44
CA SER A 300 16.60 -0.03 31.16
C SER A 300 15.32 -0.37 30.38
N LYS A 301 15.47 -0.61 29.06
CA LYS A 301 14.44 -1.02 28.11
C LYS A 301 14.65 -2.48 27.64
N ASP A 302 15.27 -3.30 28.48
CA ASP A 302 15.25 -4.75 28.28
C ASP A 302 13.90 -5.30 28.78
N PHE A 303 13.28 -6.21 28.02
CA PHE A 303 11.95 -6.75 28.33
C PHE A 303 11.93 -8.28 28.24
N ASN A 304 11.39 -8.93 29.28
CA ASN A 304 11.29 -10.39 29.40
C ASN A 304 12.60 -11.17 29.15
N VAL A 305 13.77 -10.55 29.33
CA VAL A 305 15.06 -11.20 29.11
C VAL A 305 15.24 -12.39 30.08
N PRO A 306 15.48 -13.62 29.57
CA PRO A 306 15.73 -14.78 30.42
C PRO A 306 16.91 -14.55 31.37
N ALA A 307 16.79 -15.02 32.61
CA ALA A 307 17.79 -14.77 33.65
C ALA A 307 19.18 -15.36 33.34
N ASP A 308 19.25 -16.28 32.39
CA ASP A 308 20.47 -16.93 31.91
C ASP A 308 20.98 -16.39 30.57
N PHE A 309 20.27 -15.45 29.94
CA PHE A 309 20.75 -14.75 28.75
C PHE A 309 21.65 -13.58 29.15
N ASP A 310 22.88 -13.56 28.64
CA ASP A 310 23.84 -12.48 28.91
C ASP A 310 23.64 -11.30 27.94
N ALA A 311 22.67 -10.43 28.27
CA ALA A 311 22.35 -9.25 27.47
C ALA A 311 23.53 -8.26 27.35
N ASP A 312 24.38 -8.16 28.37
CA ASP A 312 25.58 -7.31 28.34
C ASP A 312 26.59 -7.82 27.31
N LEU A 313 26.84 -9.13 27.30
CA LEU A 313 27.70 -9.77 26.32
C LEU A 313 27.13 -9.63 24.90
N PHE A 314 25.83 -9.86 24.72
CA PHE A 314 25.14 -9.65 23.44
C PHE A 314 25.33 -8.23 22.90
N ARG A 315 25.00 -7.21 23.71
CA ARG A 315 25.19 -5.79 23.35
C ARG A 315 26.64 -5.46 23.02
N SER A 316 27.59 -6.05 23.73
CA SER A 316 29.02 -5.82 23.48
C SER A 316 29.48 -6.38 22.14
N ARG A 317 28.97 -7.55 21.73
CA ARG A 317 29.36 -8.22 20.48
C ARG A 317 28.68 -7.64 19.25
N ILE A 318 27.44 -7.14 19.39
CA ILE A 318 26.73 -6.48 18.28
C ILE A 318 27.59 -5.37 17.67
N LYS A 319 28.32 -4.61 18.49
CA LYS A 319 29.20 -3.51 18.05
C LYS A 319 30.32 -3.94 17.10
N ASN A 320 30.65 -5.23 17.07
CA ASN A 320 31.64 -5.76 16.12
C ASN A 320 31.07 -5.92 14.70
N TYR A 321 29.74 -5.96 14.58
CA TYR A 321 29.03 -6.32 13.35
C TYR A 321 28.07 -5.22 12.86
N CYS A 322 27.68 -4.28 13.73
CA CYS A 322 26.81 -3.15 13.41
C CYS A 322 27.40 -1.86 13.97
N ASP A 323 27.63 -0.88 13.08
CA ASP A 323 28.16 0.45 13.42
C ASP A 323 27.02 1.48 13.48
N TYR A 324 26.04 1.21 14.33
CA TYR A 324 24.91 2.10 14.59
C TYR A 324 25.00 2.68 16.00
N GLU A 325 25.05 4.02 16.09
CA GLU A 325 25.24 4.74 17.36
C GLU A 325 23.94 5.25 18.00
N GLY A 326 22.79 5.11 17.32
CA GLY A 326 21.48 5.52 17.84
C GLY A 326 20.83 4.47 18.74
N ASP A 327 19.61 4.76 19.21
CA ASP A 327 18.83 3.80 19.99
C ASP A 327 18.31 2.66 19.11
N TRP A 328 18.27 1.47 19.67
CA TRP A 328 17.80 0.29 18.96
C TRP A 328 17.25 -0.76 19.91
N PHE A 329 16.41 -1.66 19.39
CA PHE A 329 16.07 -2.89 20.08
C PHE A 329 16.06 -4.08 19.12
N VAL A 330 16.26 -5.27 19.67
CA VAL A 330 16.16 -6.56 18.97
C VAL A 330 15.13 -7.41 19.73
N LYS A 331 14.04 -7.76 19.05
CA LYS A 331 13.09 -8.79 19.51
C LYS A 331 13.61 -10.16 19.09
N MET A 332 13.70 -11.08 20.04
CA MET A 332 14.33 -12.38 19.87
C MET A 332 13.45 -13.49 20.40
N GLN A 333 13.69 -14.70 19.89
CA GLN A 333 13.11 -15.94 20.41
C GLN A 333 14.18 -17.03 20.30
N GLY A 334 14.58 -17.60 21.44
CA GLY A 334 15.69 -18.54 21.50
C GLY A 334 16.98 -17.98 20.88
N ALA A 335 17.50 -18.64 19.85
CA ALA A 335 18.76 -18.32 19.19
C ALA A 335 18.62 -17.50 17.88
N TYR A 336 17.49 -16.83 17.65
CA TYR A 336 17.28 -15.99 16.47
C TYR A 336 16.61 -14.66 16.78
N ALA A 337 16.94 -13.64 15.98
CA ALA A 337 16.23 -12.38 15.98
C ALA A 337 14.94 -12.51 15.14
N LEU A 338 13.82 -12.10 15.72
CA LEU A 338 12.53 -11.97 15.05
C LEU A 338 12.43 -10.63 14.35
N GLU A 339 12.83 -9.57 15.04
CA GLU A 339 12.69 -8.19 14.57
C GLU A 339 13.77 -7.29 15.18
N THR A 340 14.10 -6.21 14.47
CA THR A 340 14.92 -5.11 14.96
C THR A 340 14.31 -3.79 14.62
N ALA A 341 14.47 -2.81 15.51
CA ALA A 341 14.18 -1.43 15.23
C ALA A 341 15.38 -0.54 15.55
N VAL A 342 15.61 0.49 14.75
CA VAL A 342 16.65 1.50 14.95
C VAL A 342 16.05 2.90 14.88
N PHE A 343 16.57 3.81 15.68
CA PHE A 343 15.98 5.12 15.92
C PHE A 343 17.00 6.25 15.79
N ASP A 344 16.63 7.29 15.04
CA ASP A 344 17.38 8.53 14.95
C ASP A 344 16.88 9.51 16.02
N SER A 345 17.71 9.81 17.02
CA SER A 345 17.36 10.71 18.12
C SER A 345 17.17 12.16 17.69
N GLU A 346 17.67 12.53 16.51
CA GLU A 346 17.40 13.84 15.91
C GLU A 346 16.02 13.90 15.24
N LYS A 347 15.41 12.74 14.93
CA LYS A 347 14.13 12.61 14.25
C LYS A 347 13.26 11.56 14.92
N PRO A 348 12.61 11.87 16.06
CA PRO A 348 12.03 10.88 16.95
C PRO A 348 10.83 10.08 16.40
N HIS A 349 10.35 10.42 15.20
CA HIS A 349 9.29 9.71 14.51
C HIS A 349 9.78 8.90 13.29
N ASN A 350 11.10 8.90 13.05
CA ASN A 350 11.74 8.10 12.02
C ASN A 350 12.38 6.88 12.69
N VAL A 351 11.68 5.74 12.58
CA VAL A 351 12.16 4.45 13.04
C VAL A 351 12.32 3.55 11.82
N GLY A 352 13.47 2.89 11.73
CA GLY A 352 13.70 1.85 10.75
C GLY A 352 13.47 0.48 11.37
N THR A 353 12.82 -0.43 10.65
CA THR A 353 12.44 -1.76 11.14
C THR A 353 12.92 -2.84 10.17
N TYR A 354 13.22 -4.05 10.69
CA TYR A 354 13.55 -5.21 9.88
C TYR A 354 13.22 -6.53 10.61
N PRO A 355 12.68 -7.57 9.95
CA PRO A 355 12.28 -7.58 8.53
C PRO A 355 11.13 -6.60 8.24
N PRO A 356 11.03 -6.05 7.02
CA PRO A 356 9.84 -5.34 6.59
C PRO A 356 8.73 -6.39 6.51
N SER A 357 7.91 -6.46 7.55
CA SER A 357 6.65 -7.19 7.46
C SER A 357 5.64 -6.16 6.99
N ASP A 358 4.94 -6.43 5.89
CA ASP A 358 3.90 -5.50 5.40
C ASP A 358 2.96 -5.12 6.55
N TYR A 359 2.58 -6.09 7.39
CA TYR A 359 1.75 -5.88 8.57
C TYR A 359 2.40 -5.01 9.67
N VAL A 360 3.71 -5.13 9.86
CA VAL A 360 4.48 -4.45 10.91
C VAL A 360 4.91 -3.05 10.46
N ASP A 361 5.24 -2.88 9.18
CA ASP A 361 5.56 -1.59 8.60
C ASP A 361 4.36 -0.65 8.61
N PHE A 362 3.14 -1.18 8.39
CA PHE A 362 1.87 -0.48 8.59
C PHE A 362 1.52 -0.28 10.07
N ALA A 363 1.71 -1.31 10.93
CA ALA A 363 1.37 -1.20 12.35
C ALA A 363 2.28 -0.24 13.13
N TYR A 364 3.52 -0.06 12.69
CA TYR A 364 4.47 0.87 13.29
C TYR A 364 4.56 2.19 12.53
N GLU A 365 3.61 2.47 11.62
CA GLU A 365 3.66 3.65 10.76
C GLU A 365 3.57 4.94 11.58
N GLY A 366 4.78 5.40 11.90
CA GLY A 366 5.15 6.61 12.60
C GLY A 366 4.55 6.83 13.99
N MET A 367 4.29 5.71 14.65
CA MET A 367 4.63 5.57 16.05
C MET A 367 6.06 6.10 16.32
N SER A 368 6.23 6.76 17.45
CA SER A 368 7.54 7.03 18.06
C SER A 368 8.24 5.74 18.45
N TYR A 369 9.55 5.81 18.70
CA TYR A 369 10.31 4.68 19.21
C TYR A 369 9.67 4.03 20.45
N ASP A 370 9.20 4.84 21.40
CA ASP A 370 8.59 4.33 22.62
C ASP A 370 7.25 3.63 22.34
N GLU A 371 6.46 4.12 21.38
CA GLU A 371 5.21 3.47 20.98
C GLU A 371 5.47 2.13 20.28
N ILE A 372 6.46 2.06 19.39
CA ILE A 372 6.87 0.81 18.73
C ILE A 372 7.40 -0.18 19.77
N TYR A 373 8.27 0.28 20.67
CA TYR A 373 8.80 -0.53 21.75
C TYR A 373 7.70 -1.07 22.67
N ASN A 374 6.77 -0.21 23.11
CA ASN A 374 5.65 -0.62 23.96
C ASN A 374 4.76 -1.64 23.25
N LYS A 375 4.45 -1.43 21.96
CA LYS A 375 3.68 -2.37 21.16
C LYS A 375 4.42 -3.72 21.01
N ALA A 376 5.73 -3.69 20.77
CA ALA A 376 6.53 -4.91 20.72
C ALA A 376 6.52 -5.66 22.07
N CYS A 377 6.49 -4.95 23.20
CA CYS A 377 6.31 -5.55 24.52
C CYS A 377 4.92 -6.16 24.71
N GLU A 378 3.85 -5.47 24.28
CA GLU A 378 2.47 -5.97 24.32
C GLU A 378 2.30 -7.23 23.46
N ASP A 379 2.93 -7.28 22.29
CA ASP A 379 2.87 -8.42 21.38
C ASP A 379 3.57 -9.67 21.95
N ILE A 380 4.42 -9.51 22.99
CA ILE A 380 5.09 -10.62 23.70
C ILE A 380 4.21 -11.20 24.83
N GLY A 381 3.30 -10.41 25.42
CA GLY A 381 2.36 -10.85 26.47
C GLY A 381 2.41 -10.04 27.75
#